data_AF-A0A6J4JQJ7-F1
#
_entry.id   AF-A0A6J4JQJ7-F1
#
_cell.length_a   1.000
_cell.length_b   1.000
_cell.length_c   1.000
_cell.angle_alpha   90.00
_cell.angle_beta   90.00
_cell.angle_gamma   90.00
#
_symmetry.space_group_name_H-M   'P 1'
#
loop_
_entity.id
_entity.type
_entity.pdbx_description
1 polymer ?
#
loop_
_entity_poly.entity_id
_entity_poly.type
_entity_poly.pdbx_seq_one_letter_code
_entity_poly.pdbx_strand_id
1 'polypeptide(L)'
;AHLGALRAAAAVLALRARSRRSSRPTDAWTLLASVAPEYGEWAAFFAAHSATRSAVEAGVRGRVSQRDADDMVRQADLFLALVTRTVAGRGRA
;
A
#
# COMPACT_ATOMS: atom_id res chain seq x y z
N ALA A 1 0.97 -8.73 -6.41
CA ALA A 1 1.49 -7.99 -5.24
C ALA A 1 0.93 -6.57 -5.12
N HIS A 2 1.40 -5.58 -5.90
CA HIS A 2 1.08 -4.16 -5.68
C HIS A 2 -0.43 -3.83 -5.66
N LEU A 3 -1.21 -4.38 -6.60
CA LEU A 3 -2.66 -4.20 -6.62
C LEU A 3 -3.35 -4.77 -5.37
N GLY A 4 -2.82 -5.86 -4.80
CA GLY A 4 -3.29 -6.42 -3.55
C GLY A 4 -3.02 -5.47 -2.38
N ALA A 5 -1.83 -4.89 -2.32
CA ALA A 5 -1.48 -3.87 -1.33
C ALA A 5 -2.36 -2.60 -1.47
N LEU A 6 -2.62 -2.13 -2.69
CA LEU A 6 -3.52 -0.99 -2.92
C LEU A 6 -4.95 -1.27 -2.42
N ARG A 7 -5.47 -2.47 -2.65
CA ARG A 7 -6.79 -2.87 -2.14
C ARG A 7 -6.84 -2.95 -0.62
N ALA A 8 -5.78 -3.47 0.01
CA ALA A 8 -5.67 -3.49 1.47
C ALA A 8 -5.62 -2.06 2.06
N ALA A 9 -4.81 -1.17 1.48
CA ALA A 9 -4.77 0.24 1.88
C ALA A 9 -6.14 0.92 1.74
N ALA A 10 -6.85 0.67 0.62
CA ALA A 10 -8.19 1.18 0.40
C ALA A 10 -9.20 0.68 1.45
N ALA A 11 -9.09 -0.57 1.92
CA ALA A 11 -9.94 -1.10 2.98
C ALA A 11 -9.69 -0.39 4.33
N VAL A 12 -8.43 -0.13 4.69
CA VAL A 12 -8.09 0.67 5.89
C VAL A 12 -8.67 2.07 5.80
N LEU A 13 -8.52 2.72 4.64
CA LEU A 13 -9.05 4.04 4.38
C LEU A 13 -10.59 4.07 4.46
N ALA A 14 -11.29 3.11 3.85
CA ALA A 14 -12.74 3.03 3.89
C ALA A 14 -13.28 2.89 5.33
N LEU A 15 -12.56 2.17 6.20
CA LEU A 15 -12.94 2.01 7.60
C LEU A 15 -12.72 3.27 8.45
N ARG A 16 -11.68 4.05 8.14
CA ARG A 16 -11.21 5.16 8.99
C ARG A 16 -11.56 6.55 8.47
N ALA A 17 -11.62 6.75 7.15
CA ALA A 17 -11.77 8.05 6.52
C ALA A 17 -13.25 8.44 6.26
N ARG A 18 -14.20 7.90 7.04
CA ARG A 18 -15.66 7.89 6.78
C ARG A 18 -16.32 9.25 6.46
N SER A 19 -15.65 10.40 6.58
CA SER A 19 -16.21 11.70 6.15
C SER A 19 -15.26 12.62 5.38
N ARG A 20 -14.05 12.19 4.97
CA ARG A 20 -13.22 13.03 4.10
C ARG A 20 -13.55 12.71 2.65
N ARG A 21 -14.40 13.53 2.03
CA ARG A 21 -14.43 13.68 0.55
C ARG A 21 -13.05 14.21 0.14
N SER A 22 -12.06 13.34 0.06
CA SER A 22 -10.74 13.71 -0.41
C SER A 22 -10.84 13.88 -1.92
N SER A 23 -10.66 15.12 -2.37
CA SER A 23 -10.33 15.43 -3.75
C SER A 23 -9.29 14.45 -4.26
N ARG A 24 -9.54 13.91 -5.46
CA ARG A 24 -8.70 13.05 -6.31
C ARG A 24 -7.33 12.71 -5.70
N PRO A 25 -7.05 11.44 -5.32
CA PRO A 25 -5.81 11.10 -4.62
C PRO A 25 -4.64 11.23 -5.59
N THR A 26 -3.69 12.13 -5.29
CA THR A 26 -2.41 12.11 -5.98
C THR A 26 -1.55 10.94 -5.50
N ASP A 27 -1.78 10.41 -4.29
CA ASP A 27 -1.13 9.18 -3.82
C ASP A 27 -1.89 8.51 -2.66
N ALA A 28 -2.34 7.26 -2.86
CA ALA A 28 -3.04 6.48 -1.84
C ALA A 28 -2.17 6.19 -0.60
N TRP A 29 -0.84 6.12 -0.78
CA TRP A 29 0.10 5.86 0.31
C TRP A 29 0.27 7.07 1.23
N THR A 30 0.31 8.27 0.65
CA THR A 30 0.32 9.52 1.42
C THR A 30 -0.94 9.66 2.29
N LEU A 31 -2.11 9.31 1.75
CA LEU A 31 -3.36 9.32 2.52
C LEU A 31 -3.37 8.24 3.62
N LEU A 32 -2.82 7.04 3.34
CA LEU A 32 -2.70 5.98 4.32
C LEU A 32 -1.84 6.41 5.51
N ALA A 33 -0.66 7.00 5.27
CA ALA A 33 0.23 7.47 6.33
C ALA A 33 -0.42 8.55 7.21
N SER A 34 -1.28 9.39 6.64
CA SER A 34 -2.01 10.43 7.39
C SER A 34 -3.15 9.86 8.25
N VAL A 35 -3.94 8.92 7.70
CA VAL A 35 -5.15 8.38 8.36
C VAL A 35 -4.83 7.19 9.27
N ALA A 36 -3.72 6.50 9.03
CA ALA A 36 -3.28 5.35 9.78
C ALA A 36 -1.75 5.36 9.93
N PRO A 37 -1.21 6.24 10.81
CA PRO A 37 0.24 6.43 10.98
C PRO A 37 1.00 5.17 11.37
N GLU A 38 0.34 4.19 12.00
CA GLU A 38 0.93 2.89 12.31
C GLU A 38 1.28 2.07 11.05
N TYR A 39 0.73 2.44 9.88
CA TYR A 39 1.11 1.90 8.58
C TYR A 39 2.05 2.83 7.80
N GLY A 40 2.62 3.86 8.44
CA GLY A 40 3.47 4.86 7.79
C GLY A 40 4.69 4.25 7.12
N GLU A 41 5.34 3.28 7.76
CA GLU A 41 6.49 2.56 7.17
C GLU A 41 6.09 1.77 5.92
N TRP A 42 4.93 1.14 5.94
CA TRP A 42 4.37 0.44 4.78
C TRP A 42 4.03 1.41 3.64
N ALA A 43 3.44 2.56 3.95
CA ALA A 43 3.15 3.60 2.98
C ALA A 43 4.42 4.13 2.31
N ALA A 44 5.46 4.44 3.09
CA ALA A 44 6.74 4.90 2.56
C ALA A 44 7.41 3.83 1.68
N PHE A 45 7.39 2.56 2.11
CA PHE A 45 7.90 1.43 1.34
C PHE A 45 7.21 1.33 -0.02
N PHE A 46 5.88 1.25 -0.07
CA PHE A 46 5.17 1.07 -1.34
C PHE A 46 5.23 2.30 -2.25
N ALA A 47 5.33 3.51 -1.71
CA ALA A 47 5.52 4.73 -2.49
C ALA A 47 6.91 4.77 -3.16
N ALA A 48 7.97 4.33 -2.48
CA ALA A 48 9.31 4.25 -3.06
C ALA A 48 9.36 3.24 -4.23
N HIS A 49 8.65 2.11 -4.10
CA HIS A 49 8.64 1.07 -5.12
C HIS A 49 7.66 1.34 -6.28
N SER A 50 6.63 2.19 -6.10
CA SER A 50 5.73 2.59 -7.19
C SER A 50 6.45 3.45 -8.24
N ALA A 51 7.35 4.35 -7.80
CA ALA A 51 8.20 5.14 -8.69
C ALA A 51 9.13 4.27 -9.56
N THR A 52 9.73 3.23 -8.97
CA THR A 52 10.54 2.25 -9.69
C THR A 52 9.70 1.47 -10.71
N ARG A 53 8.47 1.08 -10.34
CA ARG A 53 7.55 0.38 -11.24
C ARG A 53 7.09 1.26 -12.40
N SER A 54 6.74 2.51 -12.16
CA SER A 54 6.38 3.46 -13.23
C SER A 54 7.53 3.69 -14.21
N ALA A 55 8.79 3.73 -13.74
CA ALA A 55 9.96 3.80 -14.61
C ALA A 55 10.14 2.51 -15.46
N VAL A 56 9.96 1.33 -14.85
CA VAL A 56 10.02 0.05 -15.57
C VAL A 56 8.88 -0.09 -16.59
N GLU A 57 7.65 0.31 -16.25
CA GLU A 57 6.50 0.35 -17.16
C GLU A 57 6.71 1.33 -18.32
N ALA A 58 7.41 2.45 -18.08
CA ALA A 58 7.83 3.39 -19.12
C ALA A 58 9.00 2.88 -19.99
N GLY A 59 9.42 1.61 -19.83
CA GLY A 59 10.43 0.98 -20.67
C GLY A 59 11.87 1.10 -20.15
N VAL A 60 12.09 1.65 -18.96
CA VAL A 60 13.41 1.68 -18.32
C VAL A 60 13.75 0.28 -17.82
N ARG A 61 14.53 -0.46 -18.61
CA ARG A 61 15.04 -1.79 -18.23
C ARG A 61 16.43 -1.62 -17.61
N GLY A 62 16.63 -2.09 -16.36
CA GLY A 62 17.98 -2.20 -15.80
C GLY A 62 18.20 -2.00 -14.30
N ARG A 63 17.18 -1.95 -13.44
CA ARG A 63 17.40 -1.74 -11.98
C ARG A 63 16.61 -2.64 -11.03
N VAL A 64 15.76 -3.53 -11.53
CA VAL A 64 14.96 -4.42 -10.68
C VAL A 64 15.44 -5.85 -10.90
N SER A 65 16.03 -6.44 -9.87
CA SER A 65 16.41 -7.85 -9.86
C SER A 65 15.21 -8.74 -9.53
N GLN A 66 15.31 -10.04 -9.83
CA GLN A 66 14.31 -11.03 -9.40
C GLN A 66 14.12 -11.00 -7.88
N ARG A 67 15.20 -10.77 -7.11
CA ARG A 67 15.15 -10.66 -5.65
C ARG A 67 14.30 -9.47 -5.18
N ASP A 68 14.38 -8.34 -5.87
CA ASP A 68 13.58 -7.15 -5.55
C ASP A 68 12.09 -7.40 -5.84
N ALA A 69 11.79 -8.13 -6.91
CA ALA A 69 10.43 -8.56 -7.21
C ALA A 69 9.89 -9.54 -6.16
N ASP A 70 10.68 -10.52 -5.74
CA ASP A 70 10.31 -11.48 -4.70
C ASP A 70 10.13 -10.79 -3.34
N ASP A 71 10.95 -9.78 -3.04
CA ASP A 71 10.80 -8.99 -1.82
C ASP A 71 9.51 -8.18 -1.83
N MET A 72 9.18 -7.54 -2.95
CA MET A 72 7.92 -6.83 -3.12
C MET A 72 6.69 -7.75 -2.92
N VAL A 73 6.77 -9.02 -3.37
CA VAL A 73 5.71 -10.00 -3.11
C VAL A 73 5.60 -10.29 -1.61
N ARG A 74 6.72 -10.60 -0.95
CA ARG A 74 6.74 -10.86 0.50
C ARG A 74 6.20 -9.69 1.31
N GLN A 75 6.62 -8.47 0.99
CA GLN A 75 6.16 -7.25 1.68
C GLN A 75 4.67 -7.00 1.44
N ALA A 76 4.16 -7.25 0.24
CA ALA A 76 2.72 -7.15 -0.04
C ALA A 76 1.89 -8.16 0.77
N ASP A 77 2.37 -9.39 0.92
CA ASP A 77 1.68 -10.43 1.68
C ASP A 77 1.66 -10.12 3.18
N LEU A 78 2.78 -9.65 3.74
CA LEU A 78 2.88 -9.22 5.14
C LEU A 78 1.92 -8.06 5.44
N PHE A 79 1.90 -7.04 4.58
CA PHE A 79 0.99 -5.91 4.70
C PHE A 79 -0.48 -6.35 4.65
N LEU A 80 -0.83 -7.21 3.70
CA LEU A 80 -2.19 -7.74 3.57
C LEU A 80 -2.61 -8.51 4.83
N ALA A 81 -1.75 -9.38 5.35
CA ALA A 81 -2.03 -10.14 6.57
C ALA A 81 -2.26 -9.22 7.79
N LEU A 82 -1.49 -8.15 7.91
CA LEU A 82 -1.61 -7.16 8.99
C LEU A 82 -2.95 -6.40 8.88
N VAL A 83 -3.26 -5.88 7.70
CA VAL A 83 -4.55 -5.21 7.43
C VAL A 83 -5.72 -6.15 7.70
N THR A 84 -5.70 -7.37 7.17
CA THR A 84 -6.79 -8.35 7.37
C THR A 84 -7.02 -8.62 8.86
N ARG A 85 -5.96 -8.75 9.67
CA ARG A 85 -6.09 -8.93 11.12
C ARG A 85 -6.76 -7.72 11.78
N THR A 86 -6.37 -6.50 11.43
CA THR A 86 -6.96 -5.28 11.99
C THR A 86 -8.43 -5.11 11.58
N VAL A 87 -8.77 -5.40 10.33
CA VAL A 87 -10.16 -5.33 9.85
C VAL A 87 -11.02 -6.40 10.52
N ALA A 88 -10.56 -7.65 10.57
CA ALA A 88 -11.30 -8.75 11.18
C ALA A 88 -11.47 -8.58 12.70
N GLY A 89 -10.49 -7.97 13.38
CA GLY A 89 -10.57 -7.66 14.81
C GLY A 89 -11.60 -6.57 15.14
N ARG A 90 -11.87 -5.63 14.21
CA ARG A 90 -12.81 -4.53 14.42
C ARG A 90 -14.25 -4.86 14.00
N GLY A 91 -14.47 -5.89 13.21
CA GLY A 91 -15.80 -6.38 12.83
C GLY A 91 -16.44 -7.34 13.85
N ARG A 92 -15.72 -7.69 14.92
CA ARG A 92 -16.19 -8.56 16.02
C ARG A 92 -16.41 -7.82 17.35
N ALA A 93 -16.35 -6.49 17.35
CA ALA A 93 -16.64 -5.61 18.48
C ALA A 93 -17.90 -4.79 18.19
#